data_AF-F2KQU3-F1
#
_entry.id   AF-F2KQU3-F1
#
_cell.length_a   1.000
_cell.length_b   1.000
_cell.length_c   1.000
_cell.angle_alpha   90.00
_cell.angle_beta   90.00
_cell.angle_gamma   90.00
#
_symmetry.space_group_name_H-M   'P 1'
#
loop_
_entity.id
_entity.type
_entity.pdbx_description
1 polymer ?
#
loop_
_entity_poly.entity_id
_entity_poly.type
_entity_poly.pdbx_seq_one_letter_code
_entity_poly.pdbx_strand_id
1 'polypeptide(L)' 'MKGIKAEEILKKALEMEKGAIEEYTKMKKDADHETADLLDFLIAQEREHIKMINERLKAIRLLKD' A
#
# COMPACT_ATOMS: atom_id res chain seq x y z
N MET A 1 -18.31 -12.93 -18.48
CA MET A 1 -16.98 -12.69 -17.89
C MET A 1 -17.07 -12.92 -16.39
N LYS A 2 -16.17 -13.70 -15.78
CA LYS A 2 -16.06 -13.73 -14.31
C LYS A 2 -15.44 -12.39 -13.88
N GLY A 3 -16.18 -11.60 -13.11
CA GLY A 3 -15.65 -10.37 -12.53
C GLY A 3 -14.47 -10.66 -11.61
N ILE A 4 -13.57 -9.70 -11.49
CA ILE A 4 -12.41 -9.78 -10.57
C ILE A 4 -12.94 -9.94 -9.15
N LYS A 5 -12.37 -10.88 -8.38
CA LYS A 5 -12.81 -11.09 -7.00
C LYS A 5 -12.26 -9.98 -6.09
N ALA A 6 -13.02 -9.59 -5.07
CA ALA A 6 -12.58 -8.56 -4.11
C ALA A 6 -11.20 -8.87 -3.49
N GLU A 7 -10.89 -10.14 -3.23
CA GLU A 7 -9.57 -10.55 -2.72
C GLU A 7 -8.43 -10.29 -3.72
N GLU A 8 -8.67 -10.45 -5.02
CA GLU A 8 -7.68 -10.18 -6.06
C GLU A 8 -7.41 -8.67 -6.16
N ILE A 9 -8.46 -7.85 -6.05
CA ILE A 9 -8.34 -6.38 -6.01
C ILE A 9 -7.48 -5.95 -4.81
N LEU A 10 -7.78 -6.47 -3.62
CA LEU A 10 -7.03 -6.10 -2.42
C LEU A 10 -5.57 -6.59 -2.44
N LYS A 11 -5.30 -7.78 -3.00
CA LYS A 11 -3.92 -8.24 -3.22
C LYS A 11 -3.18 -7.31 -4.17
N LYS A 12 -3.84 -6.87 -5.24
CA LYS A 12 -3.21 -5.94 -6.18
C LYS A 12 -2.94 -4.58 -5.56
N ALA A 13 -3.89 -4.04 -4.79
CA ALA A 13 -3.70 -2.80 -4.04
C ALA A 13 -2.49 -2.92 -3.08
N LEU A 14 -2.36 -4.04 -2.36
CA LEU A 14 -1.23 -4.29 -1.47
C LEU A 14 0.13 -4.27 -2.19
N GLU A 15 0.21 -4.81 -3.41
CA GLU A 15 1.42 -4.74 -4.22
C GLU A 15 1.75 -3.30 -4.65
N MET A 16 0.73 -2.52 -4.99
CA MET A 16 0.89 -1.13 -5.40
C MET A 16 1.46 -0.28 -4.27
N GLU A 17 0.92 -0.39 -3.05
CA GLU A 17 1.42 0.41 -1.93
C GLU A 17 2.85 0.03 -1.53
N LYS A 18 3.20 -1.26 -1.62
CA LYS A 18 4.59 -1.69 -1.40
C LYS A 18 5.53 -1.09 -2.45
N GLY A 19 5.12 -1.11 -3.72
CA GLY A 19 5.88 -0.48 -4.81
C GLY A 19 6.05 1.03 -4.61
N ALA A 20 5.00 1.72 -4.16
CA ALA A 20 5.05 3.15 -3.85
C ALA A 20 6.06 3.46 -2.73
N ILE A 21 6.04 2.68 -1.63
CA ILE A 21 7.04 2.81 -0.55
C ILE A 21 8.46 2.63 -1.06
N GLU A 22 8.71 1.59 -1.86
CA GLU A 22 10.03 1.35 -2.44
C GLU A 22 10.50 2.51 -3.32
N GLU A 23 9.61 3.06 -4.12
CA GLU A 23 9.92 4.16 -5.03
C GLU A 23 10.20 5.46 -4.27
N TYR A 24 9.34 5.84 -3.32
CA TYR A 24 9.57 7.01 -2.47
C TYR A 24 10.85 6.87 -1.64
N THR A 25 11.16 5.66 -1.15
CA THR A 25 12.40 5.39 -0.43
C THR A 25 13.64 5.58 -1.31
N LYS A 26 13.56 5.24 -2.61
CA LYS A 26 14.65 5.52 -3.56
C LYS A 26 14.79 7.02 -3.82
N MET A 27 13.69 7.70 -4.12
CA MET A 27 13.66 9.16 -4.36
C MET A 27 14.24 9.95 -3.19
N LYS A 28 13.98 9.49 -1.96
CA LYS A 28 14.44 10.16 -0.74
C LYS A 28 15.97 10.20 -0.62
N LYS A 29 16.70 9.25 -1.22
CA LYS A 29 18.17 9.16 -1.07
C LYS A 29 18.90 10.39 -1.60
N ASP A 30 18.34 11.02 -2.64
CA ASP A 30 18.95 12.15 -3.34
C ASP A 30 18.15 13.45 -3.14
N ALA A 31 17.15 13.44 -2.24
CA ALA A 31 16.27 14.57 -1.97
C ALA A 31 16.91 15.57 -1.00
N ASP A 32 16.58 16.86 -1.17
CA ASP A 32 16.82 17.86 -0.12
C ASP A 32 15.93 17.59 1.12
N HIS A 33 16.20 18.30 2.21
CA HIS A 33 15.50 18.06 3.48
C HIS A 33 13.98 18.23 3.37
N GLU A 34 13.51 19.28 2.71
CA GLU A 34 12.08 19.56 2.59
C GLU A 34 11.37 18.49 1.75
N THR A 35 11.99 18.08 0.66
CA THR A 35 11.49 16.99 -0.20
C THR A 35 11.56 15.64 0.53
N ALA A 36 12.59 15.41 1.34
CA ALA A 36 12.72 14.19 2.14
C ALA A 36 11.62 14.07 3.21
N ASP A 37 11.21 15.17 3.84
CA ASP A 37 10.11 15.21 4.79
C ASP A 37 8.76 14.91 4.12
N LEU A 38 8.53 15.46 2.92
CA LEU A 38 7.35 15.12 2.11
C LEU A 38 7.32 13.62 1.77
N LEU A 39 8.46 13.06 1.35
CA LEU A 39 8.56 11.63 1.02
C LEU A 39 8.33 10.75 2.24
N ASP A 40 8.80 11.15 3.43
CA ASP A 40 8.48 10.44 4.69
C ASP A 40 6.98 10.46 4.99
N PHE A 41 6.32 11.61 4.80
CA PHE A 41 4.87 11.70 4.96
C PHE A 41 4.14 10.75 4.01
N LEU A 42 4.52 10.71 2.73
CA LEU A 42 3.91 9.81 1.74
C LEU A 42 4.14 8.33 2.10
N ILE A 43 5.38 7.95 2.46
CA ILE A 43 5.69 6.58 2.91
C ILE A 43 4.83 6.19 4.12
N ALA A 44 4.58 7.12 5.05
CA ALA A 44 3.73 6.86 6.20
C ALA A 44 2.26 6.61 5.79
N GLN A 45 1.72 7.36 4.82
CA GLN A 45 0.37 7.12 4.29
C GLN A 45 0.24 5.72 3.67
N GLU A 46 1.22 5.31 2.85
CA GLU A 46 1.17 3.99 2.22
C GLU A 46 1.24 2.83 3.23
N ARG A 47 1.94 3.03 4.35
CA ARG A 47 1.95 2.05 5.46
C ARG A 47 0.58 1.91 6.11
N GLU A 48 -0.16 3.01 6.28
CA GLU A 48 -1.54 2.95 6.79
C GLU A 48 -2.49 2.31 5.76
N HIS A 49 -2.33 2.60 4.46
CA HIS A 49 -3.06 1.91 3.40
C HIS A 49 -2.85 0.39 3.45
N ILE A 50 -1.58 -0.06 3.56
CA ILE A 50 -1.22 -1.48 3.72
C ILE A 50 -1.93 -2.11 4.91
N LYS A 51 -1.95 -1.44 6.07
CA LYS A 51 -2.62 -1.91 7.27
C LYS A 51 -4.13 -2.08 7.03
N MET A 52 -4.79 -1.05 6.47
CA MET A 52 -6.22 -1.10 6.15
C MET A 52 -6.56 -2.21 5.16
N ILE A 53 -5.74 -2.40 4.11
CA ILE A 53 -5.93 -3.45 3.10
C ILE A 53 -5.81 -4.84 3.75
N ASN A 54 -4.83 -5.05 4.62
CA ASN A 54 -4.65 -6.31 5.34
C ASN A 54 -5.83 -6.63 6.27
N GLU A 55 -6.37 -5.62 6.97
CA GLU A 55 -7.58 -5.78 7.79
C GLU A 55 -8.78 -6.23 6.94
N ARG A 56 -8.95 -5.65 5.74
CA ARG A 56 -10.01 -6.06 4.79
C ARG A 56 -9.79 -7.46 4.24
N LEU A 57 -8.56 -7.84 3.91
CA LEU A 57 -8.22 -9.20 3.50
C LEU A 57 -8.57 -10.22 4.58
N LYS A 58 -8.27 -9.91 5.85
CA LYS A 58 -8.63 -10.75 6.99
C LYS A 58 -10.16 -10.89 7.12
N ALA A 59 -10.89 -9.79 7.02
CA ALA A 59 -12.35 -9.80 7.09
C ALA A 59 -12.98 -10.67 5.98
N ILE A 60 -12.50 -10.56 4.73
CA ILE A 60 -13.01 -11.38 3.62
C ILE A 60 -12.75 -12.86 3.82
N ARG A 61 -11.61 -13.24 4.42
CA ARG A 61 -11.32 -14.66 4.71
C ARG A 61 -12.29 -15.23 5.74
N LEU A 62 -12.54 -14.49 6.82
CA LEU A 62 -13.48 -14.90 7.87
C LEU A 62 -14.94 -15.00 7.39
N LEU A 63 -15.33 -14.26 6.35
CA LEU A 63 -16.68 -14.34 5.76
C LEU A 63 -16.87 -15.49 4.77
N LYS A 64 -15.79 -16.19 4.40
CA LYS A 64 -15.82 -17.34 3.48
C LYS A 64 -15.86 -18.69 4.22
N ASP A 65 -15.58 -18.69 5.51
CA ASP A 65 -15.66 -19.84 6.43
C ASP A 65 -17.06 -19.92 7.07
#